data_AF-S4XU89-F1
#
_entry.id   AF-S4XU89-F1
#
_cell.length_a   1.000
_cell.length_b   1.000
_cell.length_c   1.000
_cell.angle_alpha   90.00
_cell.angle_beta   90.00
_cell.angle_gamma   90.00
#
_symmetry.space_group_name_H-M   'P 1'
#
loop_
_entity.id
_entity.type
_entity.pdbx_description
1 polymer ?
#
loop_
_entity_poly.entity_id
_entity_poly.type
_entity_poly.pdbx_seq_one_letter_code
_entity_poly.pdbx_strand_id
1 'polypeptide(L)'
;MGSGTVEVTDGGTLISPGASVNGGSADFGTVLIEGYGSTWINHGSMRIGRANLSEGWVVVRNGAEVITDDLVVGARGTLGHGRLFVEGYDATLTSGGNTYIGDLGQGYVELKQGGSLFSHDVYIGGVHGCSICGGEVVITGSATKWVSTGEFVLGVASRGLLNIHRGELFTVGASIDGDDLLNSHATVSGWGGTWTNQGLLRVGANRGYGTLTVEAYGTLVTEETEIRSELGGGFVKVNDVYASWINSGDVTVSAIGNQYPSLLVDKHAFVSIGGLLRTTPWAGGDPYPYLGPSVRLADGDLIAGAMEVAEGDFEFAGGRLETGSFVGDLDNIQAGELSVGKVHPATVVAGSYTQGPGAALRVTVAGSSALPLLQVDGDVHLDGALEVRPTDGSVSLQAGDTVALLGWSGDLTGAFASVNIDVPLAPGLAWDTSALYATGEIAVVTAP
;
A
#
# COMPACT_ATOMS: atom_id res chain seq x y z
N MET A 1 15.70 6.28 45.26
CA MET A 1 14.78 6.26 44.10
C MET A 1 14.60 7.71 43.72
N GLY A 2 14.92 8.03 42.48
CA GLY A 2 14.94 9.39 42.00
C GLY A 2 15.24 9.37 40.51
N SER A 3 14.87 10.46 39.85
CA SER A 3 15.20 10.67 38.45
C SER A 3 16.69 10.97 38.28
N GLY A 4 17.25 10.62 37.13
CA GLY A 4 18.66 10.87 36.82
C GLY A 4 18.83 11.22 35.34
N THR A 5 19.79 12.10 35.06
CA THR A 5 20.10 12.57 33.70
C THR A 5 21.58 12.39 33.40
N VAL A 6 21.87 11.88 32.21
CA VAL A 6 23.20 11.93 31.59
C VAL A 6 23.10 12.82 30.36
N GLU A 7 23.99 13.80 30.24
CA GLU A 7 24.06 14.72 29.11
C GLU A 7 25.40 14.56 28.40
N VAL A 8 25.35 14.43 27.08
CA VAL A 8 26.50 14.38 26.18
C VAL A 8 26.34 15.52 25.18
N THR A 9 27.02 16.63 25.46
CA THR A 9 26.92 17.89 24.72
C THR A 9 28.30 18.40 24.31
N ASP A 10 28.33 19.52 23.56
CA ASP A 10 29.55 20.27 23.23
C ASP A 10 30.65 19.42 22.57
N GLY A 11 30.26 18.45 21.74
CA GLY A 11 31.19 17.55 21.06
C GLY A 11 31.71 16.41 21.94
N GLY A 12 31.06 16.12 23.06
CA GLY A 12 31.45 15.07 23.99
C GLY A 12 31.23 13.66 23.43
N THR A 13 31.97 12.68 23.96
CA THR A 13 31.80 11.27 23.60
C THR A 13 31.51 10.41 24.83
N LEU A 14 30.41 9.66 24.80
CA LEU A 14 30.08 8.61 25.76
C LEU A 14 30.39 7.24 25.15
N ILE A 15 31.08 6.37 25.88
CA ILE A 15 31.35 4.99 25.44
C ILE A 15 30.89 4.02 26.54
N SER A 16 30.11 3.00 26.17
CA SER A 16 29.61 1.99 27.10
C SER A 16 29.64 0.57 26.52
N PRO A 17 29.82 -0.49 27.33
CA PRO A 17 29.79 -1.89 26.87
C PRO A 17 28.36 -2.50 26.86
N GLY A 18 27.35 -1.67 26.72
CA GLY A 18 25.95 -1.97 27.02
C GLY A 18 25.35 -0.93 27.96
N ALA A 19 24.04 -0.69 27.84
CA ALA A 19 23.37 0.38 28.55
C ALA A 19 21.98 -0.02 29.03
N SER A 20 21.59 0.50 30.19
CA SER A 20 20.20 0.44 30.62
C SER A 20 19.74 1.79 31.14
N VAL A 21 18.75 2.36 30.46
CA VAL A 21 18.20 3.68 30.74
C VAL A 21 16.84 3.49 31.40
N ASN A 22 16.76 3.83 32.69
CA ASN A 22 15.56 3.68 33.51
C ASN A 22 15.53 4.76 34.58
N GLY A 23 14.32 5.16 34.99
CA GLY A 23 14.11 5.85 36.26
C GLY A 23 14.05 4.91 37.46
N GLY A 24 13.90 5.49 38.64
CA GLY A 24 13.35 4.79 39.79
C GLY A 24 11.88 4.38 39.59
N SER A 25 11.30 3.69 40.58
CA SER A 25 9.85 3.40 40.55
C SER A 25 9.06 4.71 40.57
N ALA A 26 8.17 4.88 39.61
CA ALA A 26 7.41 6.10 39.30
C ALA A 26 8.27 7.32 38.92
N ASP A 27 9.53 7.10 38.51
CA ASP A 27 10.48 8.14 38.10
C ASP A 27 10.98 7.90 36.65
N PHE A 28 11.76 8.85 36.14
CA PHE A 28 12.30 8.86 34.78
C PHE A 28 13.84 8.85 34.80
N GLY A 29 14.45 8.09 33.91
CA GLY A 29 15.89 8.18 33.63
C GLY A 29 16.11 8.68 32.23
N THR A 30 16.95 9.69 32.04
CA THR A 30 17.17 10.34 30.74
C THR A 30 18.63 10.29 30.33
N VAL A 31 18.88 9.95 29.06
CA VAL A 31 20.16 10.22 28.40
C VAL A 31 19.90 11.16 27.23
N LEU A 32 20.50 12.35 27.29
CA LEU A 32 20.45 13.36 26.25
C LEU A 32 21.80 13.40 25.52
N ILE A 33 21.76 13.27 24.20
CA ILE A 33 22.91 13.44 23.31
C ILE A 33 22.53 14.55 22.35
N GLU A 34 23.22 15.67 22.43
CA GLU A 34 22.81 16.90 21.73
C GLU A 34 23.98 17.66 21.14
N GLY A 35 23.78 18.14 19.92
CA GLY A 35 24.71 19.00 19.21
C GLY A 35 25.68 18.23 18.33
N TYR A 36 26.14 18.89 17.27
CA TYR A 36 27.11 18.34 16.33
C TYR A 36 28.40 17.89 17.02
N GLY A 37 28.85 16.69 16.67
CA GLY A 37 30.05 16.06 17.23
C GLY A 37 29.82 15.39 18.58
N SER A 38 28.65 15.54 19.20
CA SER A 38 28.29 14.77 20.39
C SER A 38 27.92 13.34 19.99
N THR A 39 28.60 12.36 20.57
CA THR A 39 28.46 10.95 20.17
C THR A 39 28.26 10.02 21.36
N TRP A 40 27.39 9.03 21.22
CA TRP A 40 27.35 7.88 22.11
C TRP A 40 27.60 6.58 21.36
N ILE A 41 28.69 5.89 21.72
CA ILE A 41 29.07 4.58 21.19
C ILE A 41 28.79 3.50 22.25
N ASN A 42 27.81 2.64 22.00
CA ASN A 42 27.43 1.56 22.89
C ASN A 42 27.75 0.19 22.28
N HIS A 43 28.80 -0.46 22.79
CA HIS A 43 29.21 -1.82 22.42
C HIS A 43 28.39 -2.87 23.19
N GLY A 44 27.11 -2.98 22.84
CA GLY A 44 26.22 -4.03 23.33
C GLY A 44 24.76 -3.63 23.18
N SER A 45 23.90 -4.24 24.00
CA SER A 45 22.47 -3.92 23.99
C SER A 45 22.17 -2.63 24.77
N MET A 46 21.54 -1.66 24.11
CA MET A 46 20.93 -0.48 24.73
C MET A 46 19.48 -0.79 25.10
N ARG A 47 19.17 -0.81 26.40
CA ARG A 47 17.84 -1.17 26.92
C ARG A 47 17.17 0.00 27.61
N ILE A 48 16.10 0.51 27.01
CA ILE A 48 15.32 1.65 27.50
C ILE A 48 14.02 1.12 28.12
N GLY A 49 13.73 1.46 29.37
CA GLY A 49 12.51 1.01 30.05
C GLY A 49 12.52 -0.48 30.41
N ARG A 50 13.54 -0.90 31.16
CA ARG A 50 13.77 -2.25 31.71
C ARG A 50 13.12 -2.50 33.08
N ALA A 51 12.83 -1.47 33.86
CA ALA A 51 12.27 -1.61 35.21
C ALA A 51 10.74 -1.39 35.22
N ASN A 52 10.03 -2.21 36.00
CA ASN A 52 8.59 -2.06 36.21
C ASN A 52 8.25 -0.70 36.81
N LEU A 53 7.14 -0.11 36.36
CA LEU A 53 6.66 1.20 36.81
C LEU A 53 7.74 2.29 36.67
N SER A 54 8.57 2.23 35.63
CA SER A 54 9.60 3.24 35.37
C SER A 54 9.60 3.64 33.91
N GLU A 55 10.10 4.83 33.62
CA GLU A 55 10.33 5.27 32.26
C GLU A 55 11.82 5.50 31.99
N GLY A 56 12.30 5.02 30.84
CA GLY A 56 13.60 5.34 30.28
C GLY A 56 13.46 6.21 29.05
N TRP A 57 14.29 7.24 28.93
CA TRP A 57 14.25 8.21 27.85
C TRP A 57 15.65 8.33 27.24
N VAL A 58 15.76 8.10 25.94
CA VAL A 58 16.94 8.45 25.15
C VAL A 58 16.53 9.50 24.14
N VAL A 59 17.29 10.58 24.10
CA VAL A 59 17.00 11.76 23.29
C VAL A 59 18.25 12.12 22.50
N VAL A 60 18.16 12.05 21.18
CA VAL A 60 19.25 12.36 20.23
C VAL A 60 18.84 13.56 19.40
N ARG A 61 19.60 14.66 19.46
CA ARG A 61 19.17 15.92 18.83
C ARG A 61 20.27 16.70 18.13
N ASN A 62 19.87 17.50 17.15
CA ASN A 62 20.66 18.60 16.60
C ASN A 62 22.06 18.17 16.10
N GLY A 63 22.11 17.17 15.22
CA GLY A 63 23.37 16.67 14.64
C GLY A 63 24.17 15.69 15.52
N ALA A 64 23.60 15.25 16.65
CA ALA A 64 24.21 14.23 17.50
C ALA A 64 24.10 12.83 16.88
N GLU A 65 25.05 11.95 17.24
CA GLU A 65 25.13 10.59 16.73
C GLU A 65 25.10 9.55 17.86
N VAL A 66 24.30 8.51 17.69
CA VAL A 66 24.27 7.33 18.57
C VAL A 66 24.50 6.07 17.76
N ILE A 67 25.40 5.21 18.23
CA ILE A 67 25.66 3.90 17.64
C ILE A 67 25.51 2.85 18.74
N THR A 68 24.75 1.80 18.46
CA THR A 68 24.57 0.66 19.38
C THR A 68 24.58 -0.66 18.61
N ASP A 69 25.01 -1.74 19.26
CA ASP A 69 24.93 -3.07 18.66
C ASP A 69 23.46 -3.50 18.58
N ASP A 70 22.74 -3.57 19.70
CA ASP A 70 21.28 -3.81 19.72
C ASP A 70 20.54 -2.63 20.35
N LEU A 71 19.30 -2.40 19.91
CA LEU A 71 18.39 -1.41 20.47
C LEU A 71 17.13 -2.10 21.01
N VAL A 72 16.79 -1.84 22.28
CA VAL A 72 15.57 -2.34 22.91
C VAL A 72 14.81 -1.21 23.57
N VAL A 73 13.66 -0.85 23.02
CA VAL A 73 12.78 0.21 23.53
C VAL A 73 11.55 -0.44 24.15
N GLY A 74 11.32 -0.25 25.44
CA GLY A 74 10.33 -1.04 26.19
C GLY A 74 10.89 -2.42 26.54
N ALA A 75 12.10 -2.44 27.11
CA ALA A 75 12.90 -3.65 27.26
C ALA A 75 12.33 -4.68 28.23
N ARG A 76 11.78 -4.25 29.38
CA ARG A 76 11.19 -5.16 30.36
C ARG A 76 10.22 -4.47 31.29
N GLY A 77 9.21 -5.25 31.67
CA GLY A 77 8.21 -4.86 32.62
C GLY A 77 6.96 -4.42 31.88
N THR A 78 5.86 -5.14 32.09
CA THR A 78 4.61 -4.90 31.37
C THR A 78 4.04 -3.49 31.59
N LEU A 79 4.52 -2.81 32.63
CA LEU A 79 4.25 -1.40 32.98
C LEU A 79 5.49 -0.50 32.90
N GLY A 80 6.58 -0.98 32.29
CA GLY A 80 7.78 -0.21 32.00
C GLY A 80 7.68 0.43 30.63
N HIS A 81 8.11 1.69 30.52
CA HIS A 81 8.06 2.45 29.27
C HIS A 81 9.46 2.81 28.80
N GLY A 82 9.80 2.44 27.58
CA GLY A 82 10.98 2.97 26.90
C GLY A 82 10.56 4.00 25.88
N ARG A 83 11.23 5.15 25.86
CA ARG A 83 11.02 6.20 24.87
C ARG A 83 12.34 6.57 24.21
N LEU A 84 12.34 6.59 22.89
CA LEU A 84 13.44 7.04 22.06
C LEU A 84 12.97 8.19 21.17
N PHE A 85 13.70 9.29 21.19
CA PHE A 85 13.48 10.44 20.33
C PHE A 85 14.74 10.72 19.53
N VAL A 86 14.62 10.75 18.21
CA VAL A 86 15.68 11.22 17.30
C VAL A 86 15.12 12.40 16.52
N GLU A 87 15.60 13.61 16.83
CA GLU A 87 15.02 14.83 16.27
C GLU A 87 16.04 15.86 15.81
N GLY A 88 15.69 16.58 14.74
CA GLY A 88 16.53 17.60 14.15
C GLY A 88 17.43 17.05 13.04
N TYR A 89 17.79 17.92 12.12
CA TYR A 89 18.65 17.60 10.99
C TYR A 89 19.97 16.96 11.45
N ASP A 90 20.40 15.94 10.72
CA ASP A 90 21.63 15.17 10.95
C ASP A 90 21.71 14.44 12.30
N ALA A 91 20.65 14.46 13.13
CA ALA A 91 20.59 13.61 14.31
C ALA A 91 20.41 12.15 13.85
N THR A 92 21.32 11.27 14.27
CA THR A 92 21.33 9.87 13.82
C THR A 92 21.35 8.89 14.98
N LEU A 93 20.63 7.79 14.81
CA LEU A 93 20.83 6.58 15.61
C LEU A 93 21.04 5.39 14.68
N THR A 94 22.08 4.60 14.94
CA THR A 94 22.39 3.36 14.22
C THR A 94 22.33 2.19 15.17
N SER A 95 21.46 1.22 14.88
CA SER A 95 21.42 -0.10 15.53
C SER A 95 21.99 -1.14 14.55
N GLY A 96 23.17 -1.67 14.86
CA GLY A 96 23.90 -2.59 13.96
C GLY A 96 23.32 -4.01 13.89
N GLY A 97 22.56 -4.41 14.90
CA GLY A 97 21.88 -5.69 15.05
C GLY A 97 20.38 -5.51 15.25
N ASN A 98 19.84 -6.15 16.29
CA ASN A 98 18.39 -6.25 16.44
C ASN A 98 17.81 -4.99 17.10
N THR A 99 16.71 -4.50 16.53
CA THR A 99 15.90 -3.41 17.06
C THR A 99 14.55 -3.98 17.52
N TYR A 100 14.30 -3.92 18.83
CA TYR A 100 13.06 -4.36 19.44
C TYR A 100 12.29 -3.17 20.00
N ILE A 101 11.04 -3.01 19.59
CA ILE A 101 10.17 -1.91 20.06
C ILE A 101 8.92 -2.54 20.68
N GLY A 102 8.78 -2.37 21.99
CA GLY A 102 7.74 -3.05 22.77
C GLY A 102 8.07 -4.52 23.00
N ASP A 103 9.27 -4.83 23.47
CA ASP A 103 9.75 -6.21 23.67
C ASP A 103 8.96 -6.95 24.78
N LEU A 104 9.24 -6.60 26.04
CA LEU A 104 8.58 -7.12 27.24
C LEU A 104 7.97 -5.98 28.09
N GLY A 105 7.82 -4.81 27.48
CA GLY A 105 7.18 -3.61 28.02
C GLY A 105 6.58 -2.76 26.91
N GLN A 106 6.35 -1.47 27.19
CA GLN A 106 5.82 -0.52 26.21
C GLN A 106 6.97 0.26 25.57
N GLY A 107 7.12 0.19 24.26
CA GLY A 107 8.15 0.89 23.50
C GLY A 107 7.55 1.99 22.63
N TYR A 108 8.13 3.19 22.69
CA TYR A 108 7.76 4.32 21.85
C TYR A 108 9.00 4.91 21.18
N VAL A 109 8.98 5.00 19.85
CA VAL A 109 10.02 5.64 19.06
C VAL A 109 9.42 6.76 18.24
N GLU A 110 9.98 7.97 18.34
CA GLU A 110 9.63 9.11 17.51
C GLU A 110 10.86 9.60 16.75
N LEU A 111 10.76 9.60 15.43
CA LEU A 111 11.70 10.27 14.54
C LEU A 111 11.02 11.53 14.03
N LYS A 112 11.69 12.68 14.12
CA LYS A 112 11.11 13.91 13.59
C LYS A 112 12.10 14.97 13.11
N GLN A 113 11.59 15.89 12.29
CA GLN A 113 12.29 17.11 11.88
C GLN A 113 13.70 16.86 11.31
N GLY A 114 13.86 15.84 10.46
CA GLY A 114 15.16 15.51 9.85
C GLY A 114 15.98 14.43 10.57
N GLY A 115 15.47 13.92 11.70
CA GLY A 115 16.12 12.81 12.41
C GLY A 115 16.15 11.53 11.59
N SER A 116 17.20 10.73 11.75
CA SER A 116 17.42 9.49 10.99
C SER A 116 17.70 8.29 11.89
N LEU A 117 17.08 7.16 11.57
CA LEU A 117 17.32 5.86 12.20
C LEU A 117 17.81 4.85 11.15
N PHE A 118 18.83 4.09 11.50
CA PHE A 118 19.24 2.88 10.78
C PHE A 118 19.09 1.67 11.70
N SER A 119 18.48 0.61 11.18
CA SER A 119 18.33 -0.69 11.84
C SER A 119 18.68 -1.82 10.88
N HIS A 120 19.24 -2.92 11.40
CA HIS A 120 19.33 -4.16 10.63
C HIS A 120 17.99 -4.91 10.69
N ASP A 121 17.77 -5.71 11.74
CA ASP A 121 16.50 -6.43 11.96
C ASP A 121 15.60 -5.63 12.92
N VAL A 122 14.30 -5.60 12.64
CA VAL A 122 13.30 -4.80 13.36
C VAL A 122 12.11 -5.66 13.72
N TYR A 123 11.74 -5.61 15.00
CA TYR A 123 10.59 -6.32 15.53
C TYR A 123 9.79 -5.38 16.44
N ILE A 124 8.53 -5.17 16.10
CA ILE A 124 7.64 -4.22 16.79
C ILE A 124 6.44 -5.00 17.35
N GLY A 125 6.18 -4.87 18.64
CA GLY A 125 5.00 -5.46 19.28
C GLY A 125 5.19 -6.88 19.83
N GLY A 126 5.66 -7.00 21.07
CA GLY A 126 5.57 -8.23 21.88
C GLY A 126 6.56 -9.33 21.52
N VAL A 127 7.79 -8.97 21.14
CA VAL A 127 8.72 -9.86 20.41
C VAL A 127 9.09 -11.16 21.13
N HIS A 128 9.14 -11.16 22.47
CA HIS A 128 9.39 -12.37 23.26
C HIS A 128 8.10 -12.96 23.88
N GLY A 129 7.00 -12.96 23.13
CA GLY A 129 5.75 -13.63 23.49
C GLY A 129 4.92 -12.88 24.54
N CYS A 130 5.21 -11.60 24.76
CA CYS A 130 4.34 -10.76 25.58
C CYS A 130 3.12 -10.38 24.75
N SER A 131 1.91 -10.68 25.24
CA SER A 131 0.62 -10.38 24.55
C SER A 131 -0.07 -9.10 25.05
N ILE A 132 0.52 -8.41 26.04
CA ILE A 132 0.02 -7.14 26.58
C ILE A 132 1.02 -5.99 26.41
N CYS A 133 2.10 -6.26 25.69
CA CYS A 133 3.14 -5.28 25.39
C CYS A 133 2.76 -4.51 24.12
N GLY A 134 3.53 -3.51 23.74
CA GLY A 134 3.17 -2.69 22.60
C GLY A 134 4.36 -1.91 22.09
N GLY A 135 4.52 -1.90 20.78
CA GLY A 135 5.49 -1.06 20.09
C GLY A 135 4.77 -0.02 19.27
N GLU A 136 5.14 1.24 19.44
CA GLU A 136 4.64 2.35 18.63
C GLU A 136 5.82 3.12 18.04
N VAL A 137 5.76 3.34 16.72
CA VAL A 137 6.74 4.12 15.99
C VAL A 137 6.05 5.23 15.21
N VAL A 138 6.56 6.44 15.35
CA VAL A 138 6.08 7.63 14.66
C VAL A 138 7.24 8.25 13.88
N ILE A 139 7.10 8.33 12.56
CA ILE A 139 8.06 8.99 11.66
C ILE A 139 7.38 10.23 11.11
N THR A 140 7.81 11.42 11.56
CA THR A 140 7.11 12.67 11.21
C THR A 140 8.01 13.76 10.65
N GLY A 141 7.45 14.56 9.75
CA GLY A 141 8.11 15.76 9.24
C GLY A 141 9.16 15.49 8.17
N SER A 142 9.41 16.52 7.36
CA SER A 142 10.26 16.44 6.17
C SER A 142 11.69 16.00 6.49
N ALA A 143 12.29 15.25 5.57
CA ALA A 143 13.66 14.73 5.67
C ALA A 143 13.93 13.78 6.83
N THR A 144 12.91 13.41 7.60
CA THR A 144 13.00 12.35 8.61
C THR A 144 13.02 10.99 7.90
N LYS A 145 13.96 10.12 8.28
CA LYS A 145 14.19 8.84 7.58
C LYS A 145 14.36 7.67 8.54
N TRP A 146 13.82 6.52 8.18
CA TRP A 146 14.20 5.24 8.76
C TRP A 146 14.57 4.26 7.65
N VAL A 147 15.74 3.66 7.78
CA VAL A 147 16.20 2.58 6.90
C VAL A 147 16.34 1.29 7.71
N SER A 148 15.65 0.24 7.27
CA SER A 148 15.78 -1.13 7.77
C SER A 148 16.24 -2.04 6.65
N THR A 149 17.33 -2.77 6.83
CA THR A 149 17.92 -3.61 5.76
C THR A 149 17.79 -5.11 5.98
N GLY A 150 17.43 -5.53 7.18
CA GLY A 150 17.11 -6.91 7.54
C GLY A 150 15.60 -7.13 7.66
N GLU A 151 15.22 -8.16 8.42
CA GLU A 151 13.82 -8.53 8.63
C GLU A 151 13.04 -7.39 9.30
N PHE A 152 11.88 -7.01 8.75
CA PHE A 152 11.00 -6.01 9.36
C PHE A 152 9.64 -6.61 9.71
N VAL A 153 9.37 -6.80 11.00
CA VAL A 153 8.12 -7.39 11.49
C VAL A 153 7.36 -6.39 12.36
N LEU A 154 6.16 -6.04 11.92
CA LEU A 154 5.19 -5.26 12.68
C LEU A 154 4.11 -6.20 13.21
N GLY A 155 4.06 -6.42 14.53
CA GLY A 155 3.04 -7.25 15.18
C GLY A 155 3.45 -8.68 15.46
N VAL A 156 4.49 -8.89 16.28
CA VAL A 156 5.04 -10.24 16.54
C VAL A 156 4.13 -11.09 17.42
N ALA A 157 3.88 -10.66 18.66
CA ALA A 157 2.94 -11.33 19.58
C ALA A 157 2.01 -10.34 20.29
N SER A 158 2.18 -9.05 20.02
CA SER A 158 1.33 -7.96 20.46
C SER A 158 1.17 -6.93 19.36
N ARG A 159 0.28 -5.96 19.60
CA ARG A 159 0.03 -4.85 18.69
C ARG A 159 1.31 -4.06 18.40
N GLY A 160 1.64 -3.99 17.12
CA GLY A 160 2.60 -3.04 16.57
C GLY A 160 1.88 -1.89 15.87
N LEU A 161 2.29 -0.66 16.17
CA LEU A 161 1.78 0.55 15.52
C LEU A 161 2.91 1.28 14.80
N LEU A 162 2.70 1.60 13.53
CA LEU A 162 3.65 2.34 12.70
C LEU A 162 2.92 3.47 11.99
N ASN A 163 3.29 4.71 12.26
CA ASN A 163 2.72 5.89 11.61
C ASN A 163 3.82 6.66 10.88
N ILE A 164 3.69 6.76 9.56
CA ILE A 164 4.57 7.53 8.70
C ILE A 164 3.78 8.74 8.21
N HIS A 165 4.13 9.92 8.70
CA HIS A 165 3.50 11.17 8.34
C HIS A 165 4.52 12.21 7.86
N ARG A 166 4.63 12.41 6.55
CA ARG A 166 5.60 13.31 5.91
C ARG A 166 7.08 12.93 6.10
N GLY A 167 7.37 11.68 6.47
CA GLY A 167 8.71 11.11 6.55
C GLY A 167 8.88 9.90 5.63
N GLU A 168 10.08 9.34 5.58
CA GLU A 168 10.43 8.22 4.71
C GLU A 168 10.79 6.97 5.52
N LEU A 169 10.20 5.82 5.16
CA LEU A 169 10.61 4.50 5.62
C LEU A 169 11.09 3.68 4.41
N PHE A 170 12.24 3.04 4.56
CA PHE A 170 12.74 2.03 3.64
C PHE A 170 12.92 0.69 4.38
N THR A 171 12.40 -0.39 3.80
CA THR A 171 12.52 -1.77 4.33
C THR A 171 12.95 -2.74 3.24
N VAL A 172 13.57 -3.86 3.64
CA VAL A 172 13.87 -5.00 2.76
C VAL A 172 13.14 -6.22 3.30
N GLY A 173 12.00 -6.55 2.69
CA GLY A 173 11.10 -7.59 3.20
C GLY A 173 10.42 -7.15 4.50
N ALA A 174 9.10 -6.99 4.45
CA ALA A 174 8.33 -6.60 5.62
C ALA A 174 7.11 -7.50 5.81
N SER A 175 6.75 -7.76 7.06
CA SER A 175 5.47 -8.36 7.42
C SER A 175 4.71 -7.46 8.40
N ILE A 176 3.42 -7.33 8.16
CA ILE A 176 2.47 -6.76 9.12
C ILE A 176 1.60 -7.91 9.58
N ASP A 177 1.93 -8.41 10.76
CA ASP A 177 1.30 -9.53 11.42
C ASP A 177 0.43 -9.04 12.59
N GLY A 178 -0.32 -9.94 13.21
CA GLY A 178 -1.10 -9.65 14.41
C GLY A 178 -1.85 -10.88 14.88
N ASP A 179 -2.65 -10.76 15.92
CA ASP A 179 -3.63 -11.77 16.33
C ASP A 179 -5.04 -11.16 16.39
N ASP A 180 -6.06 -12.00 16.58
CA ASP A 180 -7.48 -11.62 16.64
C ASP A 180 -7.84 -10.53 17.68
N LEU A 181 -6.94 -10.23 18.62
CA LEU A 181 -7.15 -9.26 19.68
C LEU A 181 -6.25 -8.02 19.54
N LEU A 182 -5.17 -8.13 18.78
CA LEU A 182 -4.04 -7.20 18.79
C LEU A 182 -3.72 -6.74 17.35
N ASN A 183 -4.71 -6.10 16.72
CA ASN A 183 -4.66 -5.54 15.37
C ASN A 183 -3.44 -4.63 15.16
N SER A 184 -2.40 -5.12 14.48
CA SER A 184 -1.28 -4.27 14.11
C SER A 184 -1.64 -3.41 12.90
N HIS A 185 -1.12 -2.20 12.92
CA HIS A 185 -1.51 -1.17 11.96
C HIS A 185 -0.32 -0.34 11.51
N ALA A 186 -0.18 -0.21 10.20
CA ALA A 186 0.70 0.75 9.56
C ALA A 186 -0.11 1.80 8.80
N THR A 187 0.28 3.07 8.91
CA THR A 187 -0.31 4.18 8.15
C THR A 187 0.79 4.94 7.41
N VAL A 188 0.55 5.27 6.14
CA VAL A 188 1.40 6.17 5.34
C VAL A 188 0.56 7.37 4.90
N SER A 189 1.01 8.59 5.24
CA SER A 189 0.23 9.80 5.01
C SER A 189 1.09 11.07 4.86
N GLY A 190 0.47 12.13 4.36
CA GLY A 190 1.04 13.47 4.27
C GLY A 190 2.08 13.63 3.16
N TRP A 191 2.27 14.86 2.70
CA TRP A 191 3.22 15.20 1.65
C TRP A 191 4.65 14.71 1.96
N GLY A 192 5.19 13.89 1.05
CA GLY A 192 6.51 13.25 1.23
C GLY A 192 6.51 12.05 2.18
N GLY A 193 5.34 11.66 2.71
CA GLY A 193 5.17 10.44 3.46
C GLY A 193 5.30 9.25 2.51
N THR A 194 6.37 8.48 2.66
CA THR A 194 6.65 7.35 1.76
C THR A 194 7.13 6.15 2.53
N TRP A 195 6.57 4.99 2.21
CA TRP A 195 7.14 3.70 2.58
C TRP A 195 7.56 2.97 1.30
N THR A 196 8.85 2.68 1.18
CA THR A 196 9.41 1.82 0.14
C THR A 196 9.82 0.48 0.74
N ASN A 197 9.25 -0.61 0.24
CA ASN A 197 9.65 -1.98 0.57
C ASN A 197 10.26 -2.67 -0.65
N GLN A 198 11.53 -3.04 -0.56
CA GLN A 198 12.17 -3.92 -1.53
C GLN A 198 11.91 -5.39 -1.18
N GLY A 199 11.76 -6.24 -2.19
CA GLY A 199 11.28 -7.61 -2.02
C GLY A 199 9.81 -7.67 -1.60
N LEU A 200 9.47 -8.75 -0.90
CA LEU A 200 8.10 -9.10 -0.57
C LEU A 200 7.57 -8.32 0.65
N LEU A 201 6.44 -7.65 0.49
CA LEU A 201 5.60 -7.14 1.58
C LEU A 201 4.48 -8.16 1.88
N ARG A 202 4.34 -8.59 3.13
CA ARG A 202 3.20 -9.39 3.60
C ARG A 202 2.31 -8.56 4.51
N VAL A 203 1.00 -8.58 4.26
CA VAL A 203 0.01 -7.91 5.10
C VAL A 203 -1.05 -8.90 5.56
N GLY A 204 -1.13 -9.08 6.88
CA GLY A 204 -1.94 -10.09 7.53
C GLY A 204 -1.24 -11.45 7.63
N ALA A 205 -1.81 -12.33 8.44
CA ALA A 205 -1.28 -13.67 8.69
C ALA A 205 -2.41 -14.71 8.78
N ASN A 206 -2.02 -15.98 8.86
CA ASN A 206 -2.95 -17.12 8.90
C ASN A 206 -3.97 -17.07 10.06
N ARG A 207 -3.62 -16.44 11.17
CA ARG A 207 -4.51 -16.27 12.34
C ARG A 207 -4.47 -14.84 12.87
N GLY A 208 -4.20 -13.89 11.98
CA GLY A 208 -3.70 -12.58 12.37
C GLY A 208 -4.27 -11.42 11.59
N TYR A 209 -4.51 -10.33 12.31
CA TYR A 209 -4.99 -9.07 11.78
C TYR A 209 -3.82 -8.13 11.56
N GLY A 210 -3.52 -7.87 10.30
CA GLY A 210 -2.49 -6.94 9.87
C GLY A 210 -3.09 -5.97 8.87
N THR A 211 -2.95 -4.67 9.15
CA THR A 211 -3.60 -3.64 8.33
C THR A 211 -2.61 -2.57 7.91
N LEU A 212 -2.69 -2.18 6.64
CA LEU A 212 -1.91 -1.11 6.03
C LEU A 212 -2.86 -0.13 5.36
N THR A 213 -2.85 1.12 5.83
CA THR A 213 -3.61 2.21 5.22
C THR A 213 -2.69 3.23 4.58
N VAL A 214 -2.96 3.58 3.34
CA VAL A 214 -2.38 4.74 2.66
C VAL A 214 -3.45 5.83 2.61
N GLU A 215 -3.17 6.92 3.31
CA GLU A 215 -4.07 8.08 3.43
C GLU A 215 -3.58 9.25 2.58
N ALA A 216 -4.17 10.43 2.78
CA ALA A 216 -4.00 11.58 1.91
C ALA A 216 -2.52 11.91 1.70
N TYR A 217 -2.11 12.02 0.42
CA TYR A 217 -0.73 12.29 -0.01
C TYR A 217 0.33 11.25 0.40
N GLY A 218 -0.07 10.13 1.03
CA GLY A 218 0.84 9.03 1.33
C GLY A 218 1.19 8.23 0.08
N THR A 219 2.41 7.70 0.02
CA THR A 219 2.86 6.83 -1.07
C THR A 219 3.44 5.53 -0.53
N LEU A 220 2.90 4.39 -0.97
CA LEU A 220 3.46 3.07 -0.76
C LEU A 220 4.13 2.59 -2.06
N VAL A 221 5.38 2.16 -1.98
CA VAL A 221 6.13 1.59 -3.10
C VAL A 221 6.60 0.19 -2.73
N THR A 222 6.24 -0.81 -3.52
CA THR A 222 6.52 -2.22 -3.24
C THR A 222 7.01 -2.94 -4.50
N GLU A 223 7.76 -4.03 -4.32
CA GLU A 223 8.12 -4.92 -5.44
C GLU A 223 7.12 -6.05 -5.60
N GLU A 224 6.91 -6.85 -4.55
CA GLU A 224 5.90 -7.92 -4.51
C GLU A 224 5.04 -7.76 -3.26
N THR A 225 3.75 -8.10 -3.35
CA THR A 225 2.85 -8.02 -2.19
C THR A 225 1.98 -9.27 -2.04
N GLU A 226 1.92 -9.81 -0.83
CA GLU A 226 0.96 -10.83 -0.42
C GLU A 226 0.02 -10.26 0.65
N ILE A 227 -1.28 -10.30 0.40
CA ILE A 227 -2.31 -9.98 1.39
C ILE A 227 -2.93 -11.30 1.85
N ARG A 228 -2.81 -11.61 3.14
CA ARG A 228 -3.34 -12.84 3.75
C ARG A 228 -4.42 -12.49 4.75
N SER A 229 -5.63 -12.94 4.46
CA SER A 229 -6.82 -12.62 5.23
C SER A 229 -7.60 -13.88 5.57
N GLU A 230 -7.00 -14.81 6.32
CA GLU A 230 -7.63 -16.11 6.64
C GLU A 230 -8.82 -16.00 7.61
N LEU A 231 -8.82 -14.99 8.50
CA LEU A 231 -9.94 -14.70 9.40
C LEU A 231 -10.58 -13.35 9.10
N GLY A 232 -10.37 -12.83 7.89
CA GLY A 232 -10.78 -11.48 7.54
C GLY A 232 -9.98 -10.42 8.29
N GLY A 233 -8.65 -10.53 8.32
CA GLY A 233 -7.77 -9.63 9.10
C GLY A 233 -6.64 -8.96 8.31
N GLY A 234 -6.37 -9.40 7.08
CA GLY A 234 -5.39 -8.79 6.19
C GLY A 234 -6.04 -7.74 5.31
N PHE A 235 -5.69 -6.47 5.52
CA PHE A 235 -6.26 -5.35 4.77
C PHE A 235 -5.20 -4.38 4.29
N VAL A 236 -5.19 -4.12 2.97
CA VAL A 236 -4.53 -2.97 2.37
C VAL A 236 -5.61 -2.01 1.89
N LYS A 237 -5.58 -0.80 2.43
CA LYS A 237 -6.56 0.24 2.15
C LYS A 237 -5.85 1.46 1.54
N VAL A 238 -6.20 1.81 0.31
CA VAL A 238 -5.72 3.03 -0.35
C VAL A 238 -6.96 3.90 -0.58
N ASN A 239 -7.19 4.86 0.31
CA ASN A 239 -8.53 5.44 0.48
C ASN A 239 -8.55 6.92 0.86
N ASP A 240 -7.77 7.73 0.17
CA ASP A 240 -7.88 9.17 0.34
C ASP A 240 -7.31 9.90 -0.87
N VAL A 241 -7.51 11.21 -0.89
CA VAL A 241 -7.08 12.07 -1.98
C VAL A 241 -5.57 11.98 -2.15
N TYR A 242 -5.12 11.70 -3.38
CA TYR A 242 -3.70 11.53 -3.72
C TYR A 242 -2.96 10.45 -2.92
N ALA A 243 -3.68 9.53 -2.25
CA ALA A 243 -3.09 8.30 -1.74
C ALA A 243 -2.62 7.46 -2.93
N SER A 244 -1.39 6.96 -2.89
CA SER A 244 -0.82 6.19 -3.99
C SER A 244 -0.16 4.89 -3.52
N TRP A 245 -0.43 3.81 -4.23
CA TRP A 245 0.31 2.55 -4.11
C TRP A 245 0.86 2.14 -5.47
N ILE A 246 2.18 1.96 -5.55
CA ILE A 246 2.90 1.53 -6.76
C ILE A 246 3.60 0.21 -6.44
N ASN A 247 3.08 -0.89 -6.96
CA ASN A 247 3.67 -2.23 -6.87
C ASN A 247 4.26 -2.61 -8.22
N SER A 248 5.56 -2.87 -8.32
CA SER A 248 6.18 -3.16 -9.62
C SER A 248 5.94 -4.58 -10.13
N GLY A 249 5.75 -5.56 -9.24
CA GLY A 249 5.56 -6.97 -9.54
C GLY A 249 4.13 -7.44 -9.27
N ASP A 250 4.00 -8.66 -8.76
CA ASP A 250 2.73 -9.31 -8.51
C ASP A 250 2.11 -8.91 -7.16
N VAL A 251 0.78 -8.95 -7.11
CA VAL A 251 -0.02 -8.84 -5.89
C VAL A 251 -0.90 -10.07 -5.78
N THR A 252 -0.74 -10.85 -4.71
CA THR A 252 -1.61 -12.00 -4.43
C THR A 252 -2.49 -11.72 -3.22
N VAL A 253 -3.79 -11.93 -3.36
CA VAL A 253 -4.76 -11.82 -2.27
C VAL A 253 -5.30 -13.21 -1.93
N SER A 254 -4.90 -13.73 -0.78
CA SER A 254 -5.40 -14.99 -0.23
C SER A 254 -6.37 -14.69 0.90
N ALA A 255 -7.67 -14.70 0.60
CA ALA A 255 -8.73 -14.40 1.55
C ALA A 255 -9.58 -15.64 1.90
N ILE A 256 -9.94 -15.75 3.17
CA ILE A 256 -10.87 -16.75 3.71
C ILE A 256 -11.80 -16.03 4.71
N GLY A 257 -13.04 -16.52 4.85
CA GLY A 257 -13.98 -15.99 5.83
C GLY A 257 -14.79 -14.78 5.36
N ASN A 258 -15.25 -13.96 6.33
CA ASN A 258 -16.40 -13.06 6.16
C ASN A 258 -16.09 -11.56 6.23
N GLN A 259 -14.83 -11.13 6.44
CA GLN A 259 -14.47 -9.71 6.39
C GLN A 259 -13.86 -9.37 5.03
N TYR A 260 -14.52 -8.47 4.31
CA TYR A 260 -14.15 -8.01 2.99
C TYR A 260 -14.19 -6.48 2.93
N PRO A 261 -13.45 -5.86 2.01
CA PRO A 261 -12.48 -6.45 1.08
C PRO A 261 -11.06 -6.45 1.65
N SER A 262 -10.20 -7.39 1.27
CA SER A 262 -8.78 -7.38 1.66
C SER A 262 -7.95 -6.32 0.94
N LEU A 263 -8.37 -5.92 -0.25
CA LEU A 263 -7.85 -4.75 -0.96
C LEU A 263 -8.99 -3.78 -1.28
N LEU A 264 -8.90 -2.56 -0.76
CA LEU A 264 -9.82 -1.46 -1.08
C LEU A 264 -9.09 -0.32 -1.78
N VAL A 265 -9.62 0.08 -2.93
CA VAL A 265 -9.21 1.28 -3.66
C VAL A 265 -10.40 2.24 -3.73
N ASP A 266 -10.28 3.39 -3.06
CA ASP A 266 -11.40 4.30 -2.80
C ASP A 266 -10.96 5.78 -2.78
N LYS A 267 -11.92 6.71 -2.81
CA LYS A 267 -11.73 8.17 -2.63
C LYS A 267 -10.63 8.76 -3.52
N HIS A 268 -10.68 8.43 -4.81
CA HIS A 268 -9.74 8.89 -5.84
C HIS A 268 -8.27 8.53 -5.57
N ALA A 269 -8.03 7.48 -4.78
CA ALA A 269 -6.72 6.88 -4.63
C ALA A 269 -6.22 6.28 -5.95
N PHE A 270 -4.90 6.17 -6.08
CA PHE A 270 -4.24 5.59 -7.26
C PHE A 270 -3.47 4.32 -6.88
N VAL A 271 -3.81 3.19 -7.50
CA VAL A 271 -3.10 1.93 -7.36
C VAL A 271 -2.60 1.46 -8.72
N SER A 272 -1.30 1.18 -8.82
CA SER A 272 -0.67 0.60 -10.00
C SER A 272 0.05 -0.69 -9.61
N ILE A 273 -0.30 -1.77 -10.29
CA ILE A 273 0.29 -3.11 -10.15
C ILE A 273 0.92 -3.45 -11.50
N GLY A 274 2.25 -3.44 -11.57
CA GLY A 274 2.98 -3.72 -12.81
C GLY A 274 2.85 -5.17 -13.29
N GLY A 275 2.66 -6.11 -12.37
CA GLY A 275 2.48 -7.53 -12.63
C GLY A 275 1.02 -8.01 -12.57
N LEU A 276 0.86 -9.24 -12.11
CA LEU A 276 -0.44 -9.90 -11.94
C LEU A 276 -1.07 -9.53 -10.60
N LEU A 277 -2.33 -9.10 -10.63
CA LEU A 277 -3.21 -9.16 -9.46
C LEU A 277 -3.97 -10.49 -9.47
N ARG A 278 -3.66 -11.37 -8.52
CA ARG A 278 -4.33 -12.67 -8.37
C ARG A 278 -5.12 -12.75 -7.09
N THR A 279 -6.36 -13.25 -7.16
CA THR A 279 -7.08 -13.68 -5.96
C THR A 279 -7.11 -15.20 -5.84
N THR A 280 -6.96 -15.69 -4.61
CA THR A 280 -6.98 -17.12 -4.30
C THR A 280 -7.92 -17.35 -3.11
N PRO A 281 -9.25 -17.17 -3.28
CA PRO A 281 -10.18 -17.37 -2.18
C PRO A 281 -10.23 -18.86 -1.83
N TRP A 282 -10.24 -19.15 -0.54
CA TRP A 282 -10.28 -20.53 -0.08
C TRP A 282 -11.73 -21.01 0.07
N ALA A 283 -12.16 -21.89 -0.84
CA ALA A 283 -13.55 -22.36 -0.91
C ALA A 283 -13.88 -23.59 -0.02
N GLY A 284 -12.97 -24.13 0.79
CA GLY A 284 -13.24 -25.41 1.49
C GLY A 284 -12.64 -25.65 2.88
N GLY A 285 -13.48 -25.85 3.90
CA GLY A 285 -13.09 -26.62 5.11
C GLY A 285 -12.93 -25.88 6.44
N ASP A 286 -13.21 -24.57 6.49
CA ASP A 286 -13.35 -23.81 7.75
C ASP A 286 -14.83 -23.47 8.05
N PRO A 287 -15.24 -23.20 9.30
CA PRO A 287 -16.64 -23.00 9.68
C PRO A 287 -17.25 -21.67 9.18
N TYR A 288 -16.47 -20.80 8.52
CA TYR A 288 -16.90 -19.50 8.05
C TYR A 288 -17.08 -19.50 6.53
N PRO A 289 -18.29 -19.22 6.00
CA PRO A 289 -18.48 -19.12 4.56
C PRO A 289 -17.69 -17.92 4.02
N TYR A 290 -17.00 -18.13 2.90
CA TYR A 290 -16.40 -17.05 2.13
C TYR A 290 -17.52 -16.15 1.58
N LEU A 291 -17.51 -14.86 1.90
CA LEU A 291 -18.55 -13.93 1.45
C LEU A 291 -18.12 -13.03 0.29
N GLY A 292 -16.81 -12.85 0.09
CA GLY A 292 -16.24 -11.96 -0.93
C GLY A 292 -16.78 -10.53 -0.88
N PRO A 293 -16.30 -9.66 -1.76
CA PRO A 293 -15.14 -9.82 -2.66
C PRO A 293 -13.79 -9.63 -1.93
N SER A 294 -12.71 -10.25 -2.40
CA SER A 294 -11.35 -9.99 -1.90
C SER A 294 -10.87 -8.59 -2.28
N VAL A 295 -11.24 -8.12 -3.46
CA VAL A 295 -10.79 -6.86 -4.04
C VAL A 295 -12.01 -6.00 -4.38
N ARG A 296 -12.01 -4.76 -3.91
CA ARG A 296 -13.05 -3.78 -4.23
C ARG A 296 -12.45 -2.50 -4.77
N LEU A 297 -12.90 -2.12 -5.96
CA LEU A 297 -12.66 -0.82 -6.56
C LEU A 297 -13.92 0.04 -6.42
N ALA A 298 -13.88 1.04 -5.55
CA ALA A 298 -15.04 1.84 -5.17
C ALA A 298 -15.09 3.21 -5.85
N ASP A 299 -14.00 3.98 -5.79
CA ASP A 299 -13.94 5.35 -6.33
C ASP A 299 -12.50 5.81 -6.63
N GLY A 300 -11.57 4.87 -6.87
CA GLY A 300 -10.18 5.19 -7.22
C GLY A 300 -9.77 4.69 -8.60
N ASP A 301 -8.48 4.78 -8.91
CA ASP A 301 -7.87 4.26 -10.11
C ASP A 301 -7.10 2.97 -9.79
N LEU A 302 -7.45 1.85 -10.43
CA LEU A 302 -6.70 0.60 -10.37
C LEU A 302 -6.16 0.26 -11.76
N ILE A 303 -4.84 0.23 -11.88
CA ILE A 303 -4.13 -0.20 -13.09
C ILE A 303 -3.39 -1.49 -12.76
N ALA A 304 -3.61 -2.56 -13.52
CA ALA A 304 -2.92 -3.84 -13.32
C ALA A 304 -2.38 -4.38 -14.65
N GLY A 305 -1.20 -5.01 -14.65
CA GLY A 305 -0.67 -5.67 -15.85
C GLY A 305 -1.61 -6.78 -16.35
N ALA A 306 -2.07 -7.61 -15.42
CA ALA A 306 -3.09 -8.64 -15.62
C ALA A 306 -3.89 -8.85 -14.33
N MET A 307 -5.10 -9.38 -14.47
CA MET A 307 -5.94 -9.79 -13.34
C MET A 307 -6.42 -11.23 -13.52
N GLU A 308 -6.24 -12.04 -12.49
CA GLU A 308 -6.80 -13.40 -12.39
C GLU A 308 -7.60 -13.48 -11.10
N VAL A 309 -8.92 -13.36 -11.21
CA VAL A 309 -9.80 -13.32 -10.04
C VAL A 309 -10.79 -14.47 -10.10
N ALA A 310 -11.08 -15.05 -8.95
CA ALA A 310 -12.15 -16.02 -8.86
C ALA A 310 -13.52 -15.35 -9.07
N GLU A 311 -14.51 -16.13 -9.50
CA GLU A 311 -15.87 -15.66 -9.71
C GLU A 311 -16.42 -14.98 -8.43
N GLY A 312 -16.96 -13.77 -8.59
CA GLY A 312 -17.50 -12.97 -7.48
C GLY A 312 -16.46 -12.36 -6.54
N ASP A 313 -15.17 -12.50 -6.83
CA ASP A 313 -14.10 -12.11 -5.91
C ASP A 313 -13.51 -10.70 -6.15
N PHE A 314 -13.96 -10.07 -7.23
CA PHE A 314 -13.68 -8.70 -7.58
C PHE A 314 -14.99 -7.92 -7.69
N GLU A 315 -15.11 -6.81 -6.96
CA GLU A 315 -16.22 -5.88 -7.07
C GLU A 315 -15.77 -4.58 -7.74
N PHE A 316 -16.31 -4.34 -8.93
CA PHE A 316 -16.15 -3.09 -9.65
C PHE A 316 -17.33 -2.14 -9.35
N ALA A 317 -17.30 -1.52 -8.16
CA ALA A 317 -18.37 -0.65 -7.69
C ALA A 317 -18.33 0.76 -8.32
N GLY A 318 -17.14 1.26 -8.62
CA GLY A 318 -16.92 2.58 -9.22
C GLY A 318 -15.46 2.81 -9.56
N GLY A 319 -15.06 4.07 -9.76
CA GLY A 319 -13.67 4.42 -10.11
C GLY A 319 -13.27 3.97 -11.52
N ARG A 320 -11.97 3.97 -11.82
CA ARG A 320 -11.41 3.57 -13.12
C ARG A 320 -10.62 2.28 -12.98
N LEU A 321 -10.96 1.28 -13.79
CA LEU A 321 -10.15 0.07 -13.97
C LEU A 321 -9.44 0.12 -15.30
N GLU A 322 -8.17 -0.26 -15.32
CA GLU A 322 -7.43 -0.53 -16.55
C GLU A 322 -6.52 -1.74 -16.37
N THR A 323 -6.61 -2.70 -17.30
CA THR A 323 -5.77 -3.91 -17.25
C THR A 323 -5.45 -4.43 -18.65
N GLY A 324 -4.29 -5.04 -18.83
CA GLY A 324 -3.94 -5.71 -20.09
C GLY A 324 -4.77 -6.98 -20.33
N SER A 325 -5.09 -7.71 -19.26
CA SER A 325 -5.99 -8.86 -19.33
C SER A 325 -6.78 -9.08 -18.04
N PHE A 326 -7.94 -9.70 -18.15
CA PHE A 326 -8.80 -10.07 -17.04
C PHE A 326 -9.30 -11.50 -17.26
N VAL A 327 -9.03 -12.42 -16.33
CA VAL A 327 -9.53 -13.79 -16.38
C VAL A 327 -10.73 -13.92 -15.46
N GLY A 328 -11.85 -14.40 -16.01
CA GLY A 328 -13.16 -14.45 -15.35
C GLY A 328 -14.15 -13.46 -15.96
N ASP A 329 -15.38 -13.46 -15.43
CA ASP A 329 -16.42 -12.55 -15.85
C ASP A 329 -16.20 -11.16 -15.22
N LEU A 330 -16.22 -10.12 -16.06
CA LEU A 330 -16.02 -8.73 -15.65
C LEU A 330 -17.36 -7.99 -15.64
N ASP A 331 -17.93 -7.84 -14.45
CA ASP A 331 -19.19 -7.13 -14.24
C ASP A 331 -18.95 -5.68 -13.80
N ASN A 332 -19.21 -4.73 -14.68
CA ASN A 332 -19.25 -3.29 -14.43
C ASN A 332 -20.70 -2.80 -14.38
N ILE A 333 -21.46 -3.27 -13.39
CA ILE A 333 -22.92 -3.05 -13.30
C ILE A 333 -23.32 -1.85 -12.43
N GLN A 334 -22.37 -1.23 -11.74
CA GLN A 334 -22.60 -0.09 -10.85
C GLN A 334 -22.21 1.23 -11.53
N ALA A 335 -21.09 1.84 -11.14
CA ALA A 335 -20.67 3.17 -11.61
C ALA A 335 -19.19 3.21 -12.03
N GLY A 336 -18.62 2.10 -12.50
CA GLY A 336 -17.22 1.99 -12.90
C GLY A 336 -16.95 2.48 -14.32
N GLU A 337 -15.72 2.94 -14.56
CA GLU A 337 -15.16 3.24 -15.87
C GLU A 337 -14.12 2.17 -16.24
N LEU A 338 -14.44 1.27 -17.18
CA LEU A 338 -13.42 0.41 -17.79
C LEU A 338 -12.65 1.24 -18.82
N SER A 339 -11.36 1.48 -18.56
CA SER A 339 -10.46 2.21 -19.45
C SER A 339 -9.59 1.24 -20.24
N VAL A 340 -9.58 1.40 -21.56
CA VAL A 340 -8.78 0.59 -22.48
C VAL A 340 -7.98 1.47 -23.44
N GLY A 341 -6.80 1.02 -23.84
CA GLY A 341 -5.97 1.69 -24.85
C GLY A 341 -5.11 2.85 -24.35
N LYS A 342 -5.01 3.09 -23.03
CA LYS A 342 -4.27 4.23 -22.48
C LYS A 342 -2.88 3.84 -21.95
N VAL A 343 -2.83 3.07 -20.87
CA VAL A 343 -1.66 2.44 -20.27
C VAL A 343 -1.36 1.12 -20.97
N HIS A 344 -2.40 0.29 -21.18
CA HIS A 344 -2.30 -0.94 -21.96
C HIS A 344 -2.87 -0.69 -23.36
N PRO A 345 -2.25 -1.21 -24.43
CA PRO A 345 -2.71 -0.97 -25.80
C PRO A 345 -4.09 -1.57 -26.07
N ALA A 346 -4.46 -2.63 -25.35
CA ALA A 346 -5.78 -3.28 -25.40
C ALA A 346 -6.01 -4.05 -24.08
N THR A 347 -7.26 -4.43 -23.85
CA THR A 347 -7.69 -5.30 -22.75
C THR A 347 -8.31 -6.57 -23.31
N VAL A 348 -7.86 -7.72 -22.81
CA VAL A 348 -8.47 -9.03 -23.12
C VAL A 348 -9.23 -9.55 -21.90
N VAL A 349 -10.53 -9.79 -22.03
CA VAL A 349 -11.36 -10.43 -21.01
C VAL A 349 -11.55 -11.90 -21.39
N ALA A 350 -10.89 -12.80 -20.68
CA ALA A 350 -11.06 -14.25 -20.83
C ALA A 350 -12.28 -14.72 -20.01
N GLY A 351 -13.45 -14.30 -20.47
CA GLY A 351 -14.75 -14.46 -19.81
C GLY A 351 -15.77 -13.54 -20.49
N SER A 352 -16.87 -13.25 -19.81
CA SER A 352 -17.91 -12.33 -20.29
C SER A 352 -17.68 -10.91 -19.77
N TYR A 353 -18.22 -9.91 -20.48
CA TYR A 353 -18.23 -8.52 -20.03
C TYR A 353 -19.66 -7.99 -19.93
N THR A 354 -20.03 -7.48 -18.75
CA THR A 354 -21.33 -6.86 -18.51
C THR A 354 -21.15 -5.40 -18.13
N GLN A 355 -21.74 -4.48 -18.88
CA GLN A 355 -21.84 -3.07 -18.52
C GLN A 355 -23.27 -2.70 -18.14
N GLY A 356 -23.44 -2.08 -16.97
CA GLY A 356 -24.72 -1.56 -16.49
C GLY A 356 -24.97 -0.09 -16.88
N PRO A 357 -26.17 0.44 -16.60
CA PRO A 357 -26.59 1.78 -17.04
C PRO A 357 -25.81 2.94 -16.38
N GLY A 358 -25.23 2.72 -15.19
CA GLY A 358 -24.41 3.72 -14.50
C GLY A 358 -22.93 3.68 -14.88
N ALA A 359 -22.52 2.72 -15.70
CA ALA A 359 -21.13 2.43 -16.01
C ALA A 359 -20.71 3.00 -17.37
N ALA A 360 -19.40 3.09 -17.57
CA ALA A 360 -18.80 3.57 -18.80
C ALA A 360 -17.67 2.66 -19.31
N LEU A 361 -17.58 2.54 -20.63
CA LEU A 361 -16.40 2.04 -21.33
C LEU A 361 -15.68 3.23 -21.95
N ARG A 362 -14.45 3.51 -21.52
CA ARG A 362 -13.60 4.53 -22.12
C ARG A 362 -12.53 3.89 -22.98
N VAL A 363 -12.54 4.22 -24.27
CA VAL A 363 -11.58 3.72 -25.26
C VAL A 363 -10.67 4.85 -25.70
N THR A 364 -9.37 4.68 -25.49
CA THR A 364 -8.34 5.61 -25.97
C THR A 364 -7.81 5.15 -27.32
N VAL A 365 -7.92 6.01 -28.33
CA VAL A 365 -7.58 5.71 -29.73
C VAL A 365 -6.30 6.43 -30.13
N ALA A 366 -5.32 5.68 -30.61
CA ALA A 366 -4.07 6.22 -31.16
C ALA A 366 -4.06 6.35 -32.69
N GLY A 367 -5.03 5.73 -33.38
CA GLY A 367 -5.13 5.69 -34.84
C GLY A 367 -6.07 4.57 -35.31
N SER A 368 -6.00 4.21 -36.59
CA SER A 368 -6.71 3.06 -37.13
C SER A 368 -6.27 1.77 -36.42
N SER A 369 -7.21 0.87 -36.12
CA SER A 369 -6.91 -0.41 -35.50
C SER A 369 -7.74 -1.51 -36.13
N ALA A 370 -7.09 -2.57 -36.61
CA ALA A 370 -7.74 -3.79 -37.08
C ALA A 370 -7.99 -4.80 -35.96
N LEU A 371 -7.32 -4.64 -34.81
CA LEU A 371 -7.54 -5.47 -33.63
C LEU A 371 -8.39 -4.70 -32.63
N PRO A 372 -9.33 -5.38 -31.95
CA PRO A 372 -10.19 -4.74 -30.97
C PRO A 372 -9.36 -4.24 -29.78
N LEU A 373 -9.70 -3.04 -29.30
CA LEU A 373 -9.11 -2.46 -28.09
C LEU A 373 -9.65 -3.11 -26.81
N LEU A 374 -10.88 -3.63 -26.85
CA LEU A 374 -11.44 -4.54 -25.86
C LEU A 374 -11.85 -5.85 -26.56
N GLN A 375 -11.12 -6.93 -26.28
CA GLN A 375 -11.45 -8.28 -26.74
C GLN A 375 -12.11 -9.06 -25.60
N VAL A 376 -13.27 -9.67 -25.85
CA VAL A 376 -14.02 -10.47 -24.87
C VAL A 376 -14.20 -11.89 -25.41
N ASP A 377 -13.65 -12.89 -24.73
CA ASP A 377 -13.73 -14.29 -25.13
C ASP A 377 -14.98 -14.99 -24.56
N GLY A 378 -16.10 -14.27 -24.60
CA GLY A 378 -17.38 -14.64 -24.01
C GLY A 378 -18.53 -13.75 -24.48
N ASP A 379 -19.61 -13.72 -23.70
CA ASP A 379 -20.77 -12.88 -23.98
C ASP A 379 -20.48 -11.42 -23.61
N VAL A 380 -21.11 -10.50 -24.33
CA VAL A 380 -21.03 -9.06 -24.06
C VAL A 380 -22.43 -8.51 -23.85
N HIS A 381 -22.64 -7.81 -22.73
CA HIS A 381 -23.83 -7.02 -22.47
C HIS A 381 -23.48 -5.54 -22.35
N LEU A 382 -24.13 -4.70 -23.16
CA LEU A 382 -23.86 -3.25 -23.20
C LEU A 382 -25.06 -2.43 -22.73
N ASP A 383 -24.78 -1.46 -21.88
CA ASP A 383 -25.66 -0.36 -21.45
C ASP A 383 -24.78 0.86 -21.15
N GLY A 384 -25.31 1.94 -20.57
CA GLY A 384 -24.51 3.07 -20.07
C GLY A 384 -23.80 3.84 -21.19
N ALA A 385 -22.56 4.26 -20.94
CA ALA A 385 -21.82 5.12 -21.86
C ALA A 385 -20.66 4.39 -22.57
N LEU A 386 -20.48 4.71 -23.86
CA LEU A 386 -19.22 4.52 -24.58
C LEU A 386 -18.57 5.90 -24.79
N GLU A 387 -17.34 6.05 -24.33
CA GLU A 387 -16.54 7.25 -24.51
C GLU A 387 -15.28 6.93 -25.32
N VAL A 388 -15.18 7.46 -26.54
CA VAL A 388 -13.99 7.30 -27.39
C VAL A 388 -13.19 8.60 -27.38
N ARG A 389 -11.94 8.53 -26.92
CA ARG A 389 -11.05 9.66 -26.71
C ARG A 389 -9.75 9.48 -27.52
N PRO A 390 -9.12 10.55 -27.99
CA PRO A 390 -7.79 10.43 -28.59
C PRO A 390 -6.76 10.14 -27.49
N THR A 391 -5.65 9.49 -27.87
CA THR A 391 -4.42 9.51 -27.06
C THR A 391 -3.89 10.95 -26.93
N ASP A 392 -2.95 11.18 -26.02
CA ASP A 392 -2.36 12.51 -25.78
C ASP A 392 -1.56 13.05 -26.99
N GLY A 393 -1.24 12.19 -27.95
CA GLY A 393 -0.61 12.53 -29.23
C GLY A 393 -1.60 12.93 -30.34
N SER A 394 -1.08 13.46 -31.45
CA SER A 394 -1.91 13.76 -32.62
C SER A 394 -2.41 12.49 -33.29
N VAL A 395 -3.73 12.28 -33.29
CA VAL A 395 -4.39 11.22 -34.07
C VAL A 395 -4.72 11.78 -35.46
N SER A 396 -4.32 11.08 -36.51
CA SER A 396 -4.65 11.43 -37.90
C SER A 396 -5.35 10.26 -38.56
N LEU A 397 -6.59 10.48 -38.99
CA LEU A 397 -7.43 9.47 -39.64
C LEU A 397 -7.95 10.01 -40.98
N GLN A 398 -8.14 9.11 -41.94
CA GLN A 398 -8.59 9.37 -43.30
C GLN A 398 -9.88 8.61 -43.60
N ALA A 399 -10.61 9.04 -44.63
CA ALA A 399 -11.79 8.30 -45.10
C ALA A 399 -11.41 6.87 -45.48
N GLY A 400 -12.12 5.89 -44.93
CA GLY A 400 -11.85 4.47 -45.08
C GLY A 400 -11.10 3.84 -43.91
N ASP A 401 -10.52 4.63 -43.01
CA ASP A 401 -9.90 4.11 -41.79
C ASP A 401 -10.98 3.54 -40.84
N THR A 402 -10.67 2.41 -40.23
CA THR A 402 -11.51 1.78 -39.21
C THR A 402 -10.76 1.65 -37.89
N VAL A 403 -11.53 1.67 -36.80
CA VAL A 403 -11.05 1.40 -35.45
C VAL A 403 -11.94 0.32 -34.85
N ALA A 404 -11.37 -0.87 -34.68
CA ALA A 404 -12.00 -1.93 -33.91
C ALA A 404 -11.94 -1.56 -32.42
N LEU A 405 -13.10 -1.21 -31.86
CA LEU A 405 -13.23 -0.89 -30.44
C LEU A 405 -13.48 -2.16 -29.63
N LEU A 406 -14.37 -3.01 -30.12
CA LEU A 406 -14.87 -4.21 -29.46
C LEU A 406 -14.61 -5.44 -30.32
N GLY A 407 -14.30 -6.56 -29.68
CA GLY A 407 -14.34 -7.89 -30.29
C GLY A 407 -14.93 -8.86 -29.29
N TRP A 408 -15.76 -9.79 -29.76
CA TRP A 408 -16.40 -10.79 -28.91
C TRP A 408 -16.55 -12.13 -29.61
N SER A 409 -16.50 -13.23 -28.86
CA SER A 409 -16.74 -14.58 -29.40
C SER A 409 -18.11 -15.16 -29.08
N GLY A 410 -18.79 -14.65 -28.05
CA GLY A 410 -20.13 -15.06 -27.63
C GLY A 410 -21.25 -14.24 -28.27
N ASP A 411 -22.36 -14.08 -27.55
CA ASP A 411 -23.48 -13.25 -27.96
C ASP A 411 -23.29 -11.78 -27.53
N LEU A 412 -23.67 -10.85 -28.40
CA LEU A 412 -23.80 -9.44 -28.05
C LEU A 412 -25.26 -9.12 -27.71
N THR A 413 -25.48 -8.55 -26.53
CA THR A 413 -26.80 -8.08 -26.09
C THR A 413 -26.74 -6.64 -25.59
N GLY A 414 -27.88 -5.96 -25.63
CA GLY A 414 -27.96 -4.54 -25.25
C GLY A 414 -27.34 -3.60 -26.29
N ALA A 415 -27.20 -2.34 -25.91
CA ALA A 415 -26.56 -1.27 -26.67
C ALA A 415 -26.19 -0.15 -25.70
N PHE A 416 -25.13 0.60 -26.00
CA PHE A 416 -24.79 1.78 -25.19
C PHE A 416 -25.96 2.78 -25.21
N ALA A 417 -26.37 3.24 -24.03
CA ALA A 417 -27.37 4.29 -23.89
C ALA A 417 -26.85 5.64 -24.45
N SER A 418 -25.53 5.84 -24.45
CA SER A 418 -24.89 6.97 -25.12
C SER A 418 -23.56 6.57 -25.76
N VAL A 419 -23.30 7.10 -26.95
CA VAL A 419 -22.03 6.95 -27.67
C VAL A 419 -21.44 8.34 -27.89
N ASN A 420 -20.34 8.63 -27.23
CA ASN A 420 -19.62 9.88 -27.35
C ASN A 420 -18.23 9.66 -27.98
N ILE A 421 -18.01 10.19 -29.17
CA ILE A 421 -16.75 10.09 -29.89
C ILE A 421 -16.14 11.48 -29.98
N ASP A 422 -15.15 11.73 -29.12
CA ASP A 422 -14.45 13.01 -29.00
C ASP A 422 -13.05 12.95 -29.65
N VAL A 423 -12.85 12.02 -30.59
CA VAL A 423 -11.64 11.95 -31.44
C VAL A 423 -11.81 12.91 -32.61
N PRO A 424 -10.97 13.96 -32.72
CA PRO A 424 -11.11 14.97 -33.76
C PRO A 424 -10.79 14.39 -35.15
N LEU A 425 -11.61 14.75 -36.13
CA LEU A 425 -11.39 14.43 -37.54
C LEU A 425 -11.11 15.70 -38.35
N ALA A 426 -10.43 15.53 -39.49
CA ALA A 426 -10.22 16.63 -40.43
C ALA A 426 -11.57 17.13 -41.00
N PRO A 427 -11.66 18.42 -41.42
CA PRO A 427 -12.87 18.95 -42.03
C PRO A 427 -13.35 18.12 -43.23
N GLY A 428 -14.64 17.83 -43.29
CA GLY A 428 -15.24 17.01 -44.36
C GLY A 428 -15.23 15.50 -44.07
N LEU A 429 -14.81 15.08 -42.88
CA LEU A 429 -14.91 13.71 -42.39
C LEU A 429 -15.92 13.59 -41.25
N ALA A 430 -16.50 12.41 -41.08
CA ALA A 430 -17.43 12.08 -40.00
C ALA A 430 -17.20 10.64 -39.52
N TRP A 431 -17.62 10.34 -38.29
CA TRP A 431 -17.65 8.99 -37.75
C TRP A 431 -18.92 8.26 -38.20
N ASP A 432 -18.74 7.02 -38.68
CA ASP A 432 -19.80 6.06 -38.93
C ASP A 432 -19.76 4.95 -37.86
N THR A 433 -20.86 4.81 -37.13
CA THR A 433 -21.03 3.83 -36.05
C THR A 433 -22.01 2.70 -36.43
N SER A 434 -22.42 2.61 -37.70
CA SER A 434 -23.38 1.61 -38.17
C SER A 434 -22.91 0.16 -37.96
N ALA A 435 -21.59 -0.06 -37.92
CA ALA A 435 -20.96 -1.36 -37.72
C ALA A 435 -20.65 -1.68 -36.24
N LEU A 436 -20.85 -0.73 -35.30
CA LEU A 436 -20.44 -0.85 -33.91
C LEU A 436 -21.05 -2.08 -33.22
N TYR A 437 -22.34 -2.35 -33.44
CA TYR A 437 -23.03 -3.48 -32.81
C TYR A 437 -23.05 -4.75 -33.67
N ALA A 438 -22.45 -4.72 -34.86
CA ALA A 438 -22.35 -5.88 -35.75
C ALA A 438 -20.93 -6.49 -35.74
N THR A 439 -19.92 -5.63 -35.67
CA THR A 439 -18.50 -5.99 -35.80
C THR A 439 -17.61 -5.32 -34.76
N GLY A 440 -18.14 -4.41 -33.94
CA GLY A 440 -17.35 -3.69 -32.94
C GLY A 440 -16.53 -2.54 -33.48
N GLU A 441 -16.72 -2.18 -34.75
CA GLU A 441 -15.92 -1.17 -35.46
C GLU A 441 -16.64 0.16 -35.60
N ILE A 442 -15.86 1.24 -35.56
CA ILE A 442 -16.25 2.55 -36.07
C ILE A 442 -15.37 2.90 -37.27
N ALA A 443 -15.95 3.59 -38.26
CA ALA A 443 -15.26 3.94 -39.49
C ALA A 443 -15.24 5.46 -39.69
N VAL A 444 -14.20 5.95 -40.36
CA VAL A 444 -14.13 7.33 -40.81
C VAL A 444 -14.65 7.39 -42.24
N VAL A 445 -15.70 8.19 -42.46
CA VAL A 445 -16.33 8.38 -43.77
C VAL A 445 -16.28 9.84 -44.19
N THR A 446 -16.50 10.11 -45.47
CA THR A 446 -16.72 11.49 -45.93
C THR A 446 -18.02 12.01 -45.36
N ALA A 447 -18.00 13.22 -44.79
CA ALA A 447 -19.19 13.88 -44.29
C ALA A 447 -20.20 14.10 -45.44
N PRO A 448 -21.51 13.90 -45.19
CA PRO A 448 -22.55 14.08 -46.21
C PRO A 448 -22.72 15.53 -46.68
#